data_AF-A0A137S891-F1
#
_entry.id   AF-A0A137S891-F1
#
_cell.length_a   1.000
_cell.length_b   1.000
_cell.length_c   1.000
_cell.angle_alpha   90.00
_cell.angle_beta   90.00
_cell.angle_gamma   90.00
#
_symmetry.space_group_name_H-M   'P 1'
#
loop_
_entity.id
_entity.type
_entity.pdbx_description
1 polymer ?
#
loop_
_entity_poly.entity_id
_entity_poly.type
_entity_poly.pdbx_seq_one_letter_code
_entity_poly.pdbx_strand_id
1 'polypeptide(L)'
;MNELMSQAVELMIAGMGFVFAFLVVLVFATLLMSKLIGRFAPPEPATPAKTPRAKPKAPASVDPDTAEAIKKAIAQYRARHKK
;
A
#
# COMPACT_ATOMS: atom_id res chain seq x y z
N MET A 1 48.97 -15.04 23.83
CA MET A 1 48.19 -14.46 22.71
C MET A 1 46.99 -15.34 22.32
N ASN A 2 47.16 -16.65 22.12
CA ASN A 2 46.03 -17.56 21.82
C ASN A 2 44.89 -17.53 22.86
N GLU A 3 45.23 -17.47 24.14
CA GLU A 3 44.25 -17.56 25.23
C GLU A 3 43.33 -16.33 25.31
N LEU A 4 43.89 -15.12 25.19
CA LEU A 4 43.13 -13.87 25.10
C LEU A 4 42.24 -13.80 23.87
N MET A 5 42.73 -14.31 22.72
CA MET A 5 41.92 -14.38 21.51
C MET A 5 40.76 -15.38 21.65
N SER A 6 41.00 -16.54 22.26
CA SER A 6 39.94 -17.49 22.57
C SER A 6 38.87 -16.89 23.48
N GLN A 7 39.29 -16.19 24.53
CA GLN A 7 38.40 -15.54 25.49
C GLN A 7 37.59 -14.40 24.84
N ALA A 8 38.19 -13.64 23.92
CA ALA A 8 37.50 -12.61 23.17
C ALA A 8 36.44 -13.19 22.22
N VAL A 9 36.73 -14.31 21.55
CA VAL A 9 35.75 -15.01 20.70
C VAL A 9 34.61 -15.59 21.54
N GLU A 10 34.92 -16.18 22.69
CA GLU A 10 33.92 -16.73 23.60
C GLU A 10 32.98 -15.64 24.13
N LEU A 11 33.53 -14.47 24.50
CA LEU A 11 32.74 -13.31 24.90
C LEU A 11 31.88 -12.76 23.75
N MET A 12 32.41 -12.73 22.52
CA MET A 12 31.66 -12.29 21.34
C MET A 12 30.47 -13.23 21.07
N ILE A 13 30.69 -14.54 21.11
CA ILE A 13 29.63 -15.54 20.91
C ILE A 13 28.59 -15.45 22.02
N ALA A 14 29.02 -15.34 23.28
CA ALA A 14 28.11 -15.20 24.41
C ALA A 14 27.26 -13.93 24.33
N GLY A 15 27.89 -12.78 24.05
CA GLY A 15 27.20 -11.49 23.92
C GLY A 15 26.26 -11.45 22.71
N MET A 16 26.74 -11.87 21.54
CA MET A 16 25.95 -11.90 20.31
C MET A 16 24.82 -12.93 20.39
N GLY A 17 25.05 -14.08 21.01
CA GLY A 17 24.04 -15.11 21.24
C GLY A 17 22.92 -14.64 22.16
N PHE A 18 23.25 -13.94 23.25
CA PHE A 18 22.25 -13.36 24.14
C PHE A 18 21.41 -12.30 23.44
N VAL A 19 22.04 -11.38 22.71
CA VAL A 19 21.33 -10.36 21.93
C VAL A 19 20.42 -11.02 20.88
N PHE A 20 20.91 -12.02 20.15
CA PHE A 20 20.12 -12.75 19.18
C PHE A 20 18.89 -13.42 19.82
N ALA A 21 19.08 -14.14 20.93
CA ALA A 21 17.98 -14.77 21.66
C ALA A 21 16.96 -13.73 22.15
N PHE A 22 17.43 -12.61 22.68
CA PHE A 22 16.57 -11.52 23.14
C PHE A 22 15.74 -10.92 21.99
N LEU A 23 16.37 -10.67 20.84
CA LEU A 23 15.66 -10.19 19.64
C LEU A 23 14.63 -11.20 19.14
N VAL A 24 14.96 -12.50 19.13
CA VAL A 24 14.01 -13.57 18.77
C VAL A 24 12.78 -13.52 19.69
N VAL A 25 12.99 -13.41 21.01
CA VAL A 25 11.90 -13.26 21.98
C VAL A 25 11.07 -12.00 21.70
N LEU A 26 11.70 -10.86 21.42
CA LEU A 26 10.99 -9.62 21.08
C LEU A 26 10.18 -9.74 19.79
N VAL A 27 10.71 -10.42 18.77
CA VAL A 27 9.97 -10.68 17.52
C VAL A 27 8.74 -11.53 17.84
N PHE A 28 8.85 -12.60 18.63
CA PHE A 28 7.68 -13.37 19.04
C PHE A 28 6.68 -12.56 19.87
N ALA A 29 7.15 -11.69 20.77
CA ALA A 29 6.28 -10.82 21.56
C ALA A 29 5.49 -9.83 20.68
N THR A 30 6.15 -9.21 19.69
CA THR A 30 5.50 -8.30 18.74
C THR A 30 4.53 -9.03 17.80
N LEU A 31 4.88 -10.25 17.36
CA LEU A 31 3.97 -11.11 16.60
C LEU A 31 2.74 -11.52 17.42
N LEU A 32 2.94 -11.87 18.70
CA LEU A 32 1.84 -12.17 19.61
C LEU A 32 0.95 -10.95 19.80
N MET A 33 1.54 -9.77 20.03
CA MET A 33 0.81 -8.51 20.10
C MET A 33 0.00 -8.25 18.84
N SER A 34 0.59 -8.42 17.65
CA SER A 34 -0.12 -8.29 16.37
C SER A 34 -1.30 -9.25 16.25
N LYS A 35 -1.13 -10.51 16.67
CA LYS A 35 -2.19 -11.53 16.65
C LYS A 35 -3.29 -11.25 17.66
N LEU A 36 -2.92 -10.77 18.86
CA LEU A 36 -3.88 -10.37 19.90
C LEU A 36 -4.70 -9.17 19.42
N ILE A 37 -4.05 -8.15 18.86
CA ILE A 37 -4.74 -6.99 18.27
C ILE A 37 -5.68 -7.45 17.15
N GLY A 38 -5.21 -8.26 16.19
CA GLY A 38 -6.09 -8.75 15.12
C GLY A 38 -7.25 -9.64 15.60
N ARG A 39 -7.14 -10.27 16.77
CA ARG A 39 -8.19 -11.14 17.34
C ARG A 39 -9.18 -10.40 18.22
N PHE A 40 -8.73 -9.40 18.97
CA PHE A 40 -9.51 -8.68 19.99
C PHE A 40 -9.92 -7.27 19.56
N ALA A 41 -9.23 -6.66 18.59
CA ALA A 41 -9.68 -5.41 18.01
C ALA A 41 -10.87 -5.67 17.07
N PRO A 42 -11.85 -4.74 17.01
CA PRO A 42 -12.89 -4.76 15.99
C PRO A 42 -12.26 -4.80 14.59
N PRO A 43 -12.87 -5.49 13.61
CA PRO A 43 -12.39 -5.45 12.24
C PRO A 43 -12.28 -4.00 11.81
N GLU A 44 -11.07 -3.58 11.45
CA GLU A 44 -10.84 -2.26 10.86
C GLU A 44 -11.78 -2.14 9.66
N PRO A 45 -12.53 -1.03 9.51
CA PRO A 45 -13.41 -0.84 8.37
C PRO A 45 -12.56 -1.07 7.13
N ALA A 46 -12.96 -2.02 6.29
CA ALA A 46 -12.17 -2.49 5.17
C ALA A 46 -11.66 -1.27 4.40
N THR A 47 -10.36 -0.95 4.55
CA THR A 47 -9.70 -0.05 3.60
C THR A 47 -9.93 -0.75 2.27
N PRO A 48 -10.63 -0.12 1.30
CA PRO A 48 -10.94 -0.77 0.05
C PRO A 48 -9.61 -1.29 -0.48
N ALA A 49 -9.53 -2.62 -0.60
CA ALA A 49 -8.38 -3.27 -1.22
C ALA A 49 -8.11 -2.46 -2.49
N LYS A 50 -6.86 -2.09 -2.72
CA LYS A 50 -6.47 -1.45 -3.98
C LYS A 50 -6.80 -2.45 -5.08
N THR A 51 -8.04 -2.41 -5.56
CA THR A 51 -8.53 -3.18 -6.69
C THR A 51 -7.54 -2.91 -7.81
N PRO A 52 -7.09 -3.93 -8.57
CA PRO A 52 -6.38 -3.70 -9.81
C PRO A 52 -7.15 -2.61 -10.55
N ARG A 53 -6.46 -1.49 -10.87
CA ARG A 53 -7.06 -0.30 -11.49
C ARG A 53 -8.12 -0.77 -12.48
N ALA A 54 -9.39 -0.47 -12.19
CA ALA A 54 -10.46 -0.75 -13.13
C ALA A 54 -10.01 -0.22 -14.49
N LYS A 55 -10.06 -1.08 -15.52
CA LYS A 55 -9.81 -0.65 -16.90
C LYS A 55 -10.56 0.66 -17.13
N PRO A 56 -9.96 1.66 -17.80
CA PRO A 56 -10.65 2.91 -18.09
C PRO A 56 -12.03 2.58 -18.63
N LYS A 57 -13.06 2.99 -17.90
CA LYS A 57 -14.45 2.82 -18.33
C LYS A 57 -14.52 3.44 -19.73
N ALA A 58 -14.95 2.67 -20.72
CA ALA A 58 -15.17 3.20 -22.07
C ALA A 58 -15.95 4.51 -21.93
N PRO A 59 -15.61 5.57 -22.70
CA PRO A 59 -16.28 6.86 -22.57
C PRO A 59 -17.77 6.59 -22.64
N ALA A 60 -18.51 7.11 -21.64
CA ALA A 60 -19.95 6.96 -21.57
C ALA A 60 -20.51 7.31 -22.96
N SER A 61 -21.31 6.41 -23.54
CA SER A 61 -21.98 6.66 -24.81
C SER A 61 -22.66 8.03 -24.70
N VAL A 62 -22.20 8.99 -25.50
CA VAL A 62 -22.71 10.35 -25.44
C VAL A 62 -24.20 10.28 -25.72
N ASP A 63 -24.98 10.81 -24.78
CA ASP A 63 -26.43 10.85 -24.90
C ASP A 63 -26.82 11.56 -26.22
N PRO A 64 -27.76 11.00 -27.01
CA PRO A 64 -28.11 11.54 -28.33
C PRO A 64 -28.50 13.02 -28.29
N ASP A 65 -29.10 13.47 -27.19
CA ASP A 65 -29.52 14.86 -27.02
C ASP A 65 -28.31 15.78 -26.81
N THR A 66 -27.29 15.29 -26.11
CA THR A 66 -26.01 15.99 -25.96
C THR A 66 -25.27 16.09 -27.30
N ALA A 67 -25.30 15.03 -28.11
CA ALA A 67 -24.69 15.04 -29.44
C ALA A 67 -25.41 16.04 -30.39
N GLU A 68 -26.73 16.18 -30.29
CA GLU A 68 -27.49 17.17 -31.07
C GLU A 68 -27.19 18.61 -30.60
N ALA A 69 -27.13 18.84 -29.29
CA ALA A 69 -26.77 20.13 -28.72
C ALA A 69 -25.37 20.59 -29.18
N ILE A 70 -24.39 19.68 -29.17
CA ILE A 70 -23.03 19.96 -29.68
C ILE A 70 -23.06 20.31 -31.18
N LYS A 71 -23.82 19.58 -32.00
CA LYS A 71 -23.97 19.88 -33.43
C LYS A 71 -24.56 21.26 -33.67
N LYS A 72 -25.62 21.64 -32.94
CA LYS A 72 -26.23 22.99 -33.02
C LYS A 72 -25.24 24.07 -32.60
N ALA A 73 -24.50 23.86 -31.51
CA ALA A 73 -23.48 24.81 -31.04
C ALA A 73 -22.38 25.04 -32.08
N ILE A 74 -21.89 23.97 -32.74
CA ILE A 74 -20.89 24.08 -33.80
C ILE A 74 -21.46 24.82 -35.03
N ALA A 75 -22.68 24.50 -35.45
CA ALA A 75 -23.32 25.18 -36.58
C ALA A 75 -23.48 26.69 -36.31
N GLN A 76 -23.90 27.05 -35.10
CA GLN A 76 -24.04 28.44 -34.66
C GLN A 76 -22.69 29.15 -34.60
N TYR A 77 -21.64 28.51 -34.08
CA TYR A 77 -20.28 29.07 -34.06
C TYR A 77 -19.77 29.33 -35.48
N ARG A 78 -19.91 28.36 -36.39
CA ARG A 78 -19.47 28.50 -37.79
C ARG A 78 -20.25 29.59 -38.52
N ALA A 79 -21.56 29.69 -38.31
CA ALA A 79 -22.37 30.77 -38.88
C ALA A 79 -21.93 32.14 -38.36
N ARG A 80 -21.57 32.23 -37.08
CA ARG A 80 -21.11 33.47 -36.44
C ARG A 80 -19.68 33.87 -36.84
N HIS A 81 -18.82 32.89 -37.15
CA HIS A 81 -17.42 33.10 -37.56
C HIS A 81 -17.19 33.08 -39.08
N LYS A 82 -18.23 32.93 -39.90
CA LYS A 82 -18.15 33.07 -41.37
C LYS A 82 -18.38 34.53 -41.77
N LYS A 83 -17.51 35.43 -41.29
CA LYS A 83 -17.43 36.83 -41.70
C LYS A 83 -15.98 37.17 -42.02
#